data_AF-A0A7S4J697-F1
#
_entry.id   AF-A0A7S4J697-F1
#
_cell.length_a   1.000
_cell.length_b   1.000
_cell.length_c   1.000
_cell.angle_alpha   90.00
_cell.angle_beta   90.00
_cell.angle_gamma   90.00
#
_symmetry.space_group_name_H-M   'P 1'
#
loop_
_entity.id
_entity.type
_entity.pdbx_description
1 polymer ?
#
loop_
_entity_poly.entity_id
_entity_poly.type
_entity_poly.pdbx_seq_one_letter_code
_entity_poly.pdbx_strand_id
1 'polypeptide(L)'
;NGRVVVMAREDKPDAPNGCWWRTVTTLELPPSVQFVDYSALSVHHSTQAVALTSQENSQLWVGQLSGGADGAFDPSTAAFTEGKVYDFPRTSGMCDVQYCNIEGIHWVSGSKDNNVQNALPQMLVAVSDKMKSKGRQAASCFEKDQSMHLFALP
;
A
#
# COMPACT_ATOMS: atom_id res chain seq x y z
N ASN A 1 12.27 -9.09 2.73
CA ASN A 1 12.48 -8.40 4.03
C ASN A 1 11.35 -7.45 4.41
N GLY A 2 10.42 -7.11 3.52
CA GLY A 2 9.25 -6.33 3.91
C GLY A 2 8.37 -7.10 4.88
N ARG A 3 7.87 -6.40 5.89
CA ARG A 3 6.99 -6.93 6.93
C ARG A 3 6.01 -5.85 7.35
N VAL A 4 4.84 -6.27 7.83
CA VAL A 4 3.87 -5.41 8.48
C VAL A 4 3.89 -5.72 9.97
N VAL A 5 4.28 -4.73 10.79
CA VAL A 5 4.30 -4.86 12.24
C VAL A 5 2.93 -4.43 12.76
N VAL A 6 2.16 -5.38 13.25
CA VAL A 6 0.83 -5.11 13.82
C VAL A 6 1.01 -4.65 15.26
N MET A 7 0.52 -3.46 15.58
CA MET A 7 0.68 -2.85 16.89
C MET A 7 -0.67 -2.55 17.51
N ALA A 8 -0.79 -2.73 18.83
CA ALA A 8 -1.95 -2.33 19.60
C ALA A 8 -1.51 -1.34 20.68
N ARG A 9 -2.31 -0.29 20.86
CA ARG A 9 -2.15 0.63 21.98
C ARG A 9 -2.43 -0.11 23.28
N GLU A 10 -1.63 0.16 24.29
CA GLU A 10 -1.79 -0.41 25.63
C GLU A 10 -1.87 0.73 26.63
N ASP A 11 -2.96 0.80 27.39
CA ASP A 11 -3.09 1.77 28.45
C ASP A 11 -2.37 1.23 29.70
N LYS A 12 -1.13 1.70 29.91
CA LYS A 12 -0.37 1.40 31.13
C LYS A 12 -0.48 2.58 32.10
N PRO A 13 -0.76 2.34 33.40
CA PRO A 13 -0.85 3.41 34.41
C PRO A 13 0.40 4.30 34.46
N ASP A 14 1.57 3.71 34.22
CA ASP A 14 2.87 4.38 34.31
C ASP A 14 3.42 4.85 32.96
N ALA A 15 2.70 4.61 31.86
CA ALA A 15 3.11 5.10 30.55
C ALA A 15 2.68 6.56 30.38
N PRO A 16 3.58 7.46 29.97
CA PRO A 16 3.22 8.85 29.75
C PRO A 16 2.10 8.95 28.70
N ASN A 17 0.97 9.51 29.12
CA ASN A 17 -0.17 9.96 28.30
C ASN A 17 -0.67 8.96 27.24
N GLY A 18 -0.60 7.65 27.50
CA GLY A 18 -1.09 6.63 26.55
C GLY A 18 -0.26 6.52 25.26
N CYS A 19 1.02 6.91 25.30
CA CYS A 19 1.95 6.79 24.18
C CYS A 19 2.59 5.39 24.03
N TRP A 20 2.07 4.38 24.73
CA TRP A 20 2.62 3.03 24.67
C TRP A 20 1.88 2.14 23.67
N TRP A 21 2.64 1.48 22.81
CA TRP A 21 2.16 0.49 21.87
C TRP A 21 2.98 -0.78 22.02
N ARG A 22 2.31 -1.94 21.95
CA ARG A 22 2.96 -3.24 21.91
C ARG A 22 2.84 -3.85 20.52
N THR A 23 3.88 -4.58 20.10
CA THR A 23 3.78 -5.46 18.95
C THR A 23 2.84 -6.61 19.29
N VAL A 24 1.81 -6.79 18.47
CA VAL A 24 0.87 -7.92 18.56
C VAL A 24 1.41 -9.09 17.76
N THR A 25 1.79 -8.85 16.52
CA THR A 25 2.39 -9.83 15.62
C THR A 25 3.20 -9.11 14.54
N THR A 26 3.96 -9.87 13.77
CA THR A 26 4.62 -9.40 12.55
C THR A 26 4.16 -10.29 11.41
N LEU A 27 3.60 -9.67 10.38
CA LEU A 27 3.17 -10.34 9.16
C LEU A 27 4.26 -10.20 8.11
N GLU A 28 4.79 -11.33 7.63
CA GLU A 28 5.78 -11.32 6.56
C GLU A 28 5.10 -11.10 5.21
N LEU A 29 5.69 -10.24 4.37
CA LEU A 29 5.23 -10.08 2.99
C LEU A 29 5.76 -11.24 2.11
N PRO A 30 5.04 -11.62 1.04
CA PRO A 30 5.50 -12.66 0.13
C PRO A 30 6.87 -12.33 -0.49
N PRO A 31 7.69 -13.35 -0.83
CA PRO A 31 9.01 -13.14 -1.43
C PRO A 31 9.01 -12.39 -2.77
N SER A 32 7.86 -12.34 -3.46
CA SER A 32 7.66 -11.55 -4.67
C SER A 32 7.66 -10.03 -4.43
N VAL A 33 7.53 -9.59 -3.17
CA VAL A 33 7.43 -8.19 -2.76
C VAL A 33 8.75 -7.70 -2.15
N GLN A 34 9.82 -7.73 -2.95
CA GLN A 34 11.15 -7.24 -2.55
C GLN A 34 11.36 -5.78 -2.96
N PHE A 35 10.52 -4.91 -2.39
CA PHE A 35 10.67 -3.48 -2.60
C PHE A 35 11.87 -2.92 -1.83
N VAL A 36 12.49 -1.90 -2.41
CA VAL A 36 13.62 -1.18 -1.81
C VAL A 36 13.13 -0.25 -0.71
N ASP A 37 12.02 0.46 -0.96
CA ASP A 37 11.50 1.48 -0.05
C ASP A 37 9.96 1.48 0.01
N TYR A 38 9.42 0.76 1.00
CA TYR A 38 7.98 0.62 1.23
C TYR A 38 7.36 1.93 1.71
N SER A 39 6.28 2.37 1.06
CA SER A 39 5.79 3.74 1.28
C SER A 39 4.33 3.86 1.71
N ALA A 40 3.44 2.96 1.29
CA ALA A 40 2.05 2.97 1.72
C ALA A 40 1.40 1.58 1.63
N LEU A 41 0.37 1.35 2.46
CA LEU A 41 -0.44 0.13 2.49
C LEU A 41 -1.92 0.50 2.65
N SER A 42 -2.80 -0.16 1.91
CA SER A 42 -4.25 -0.07 2.03
C SER A 42 -4.88 -1.45 1.94
N VAL A 43 -5.83 -1.73 2.84
CA VAL A 43 -6.63 -2.96 2.85
C VAL A 43 -8.07 -2.60 2.51
N HIS A 44 -8.64 -3.25 1.50
CA HIS A 44 -10.03 -3.07 1.13
C HIS A 44 -10.92 -3.79 2.14
N HIS A 45 -11.85 -3.08 2.77
CA HIS A 45 -12.62 -3.63 3.88
C HIS A 45 -13.44 -4.88 3.53
N SER A 46 -14.20 -4.86 2.42
CA SER A 46 -15.12 -5.95 2.08
C SER A 46 -14.43 -7.15 1.43
N THR A 47 -13.41 -6.90 0.61
CA THR A 47 -12.74 -7.96 -0.16
C THR A 47 -11.43 -8.40 0.44
N GLN A 48 -10.89 -7.67 1.43
CA GLN A 48 -9.57 -7.88 2.04
C GLN A 48 -8.39 -7.78 1.05
N ALA A 49 -8.63 -7.20 -0.13
CA ALA A 49 -7.59 -6.92 -1.12
C ALA A 49 -6.57 -5.90 -0.56
N VAL A 50 -5.29 -6.13 -0.79
CA VAL A 50 -4.21 -5.30 -0.28
C VAL A 50 -3.53 -4.58 -1.43
N ALA A 51 -3.31 -3.27 -1.28
CA ALA A 51 -2.45 -2.48 -2.12
C ALA A 51 -1.25 -2.01 -1.30
N LEU A 52 -0.03 -2.30 -1.75
CA LEU A 52 1.22 -1.89 -1.11
C LEU A 52 2.13 -1.24 -2.14
N THR A 53 2.69 -0.08 -1.84
CA THR A 53 3.53 0.67 -2.79
C THR A 53 4.98 0.75 -2.35
N SER A 54 5.86 0.96 -3.35
CA SER A 54 7.24 1.33 -3.17
C SER A 54 7.56 2.62 -3.89
N GLN A 55 8.17 3.57 -3.18
CA GLN A 55 8.59 4.84 -3.76
C GLN A 55 9.76 4.62 -4.72
N GLU A 56 10.81 3.91 -4.30
CA GLU A 56 12.03 3.77 -5.10
C GLU A 56 11.82 2.87 -6.33
N ASN A 57 11.03 1.81 -6.20
CA ASN A 57 10.71 0.96 -7.35
C ASN A 57 9.68 1.59 -8.29
N SER A 58 8.89 2.57 -7.82
CA SER A 58 7.71 3.08 -8.50
C SER A 58 6.76 1.93 -8.89
N GLN A 59 6.47 1.07 -7.90
CA GLN A 59 5.70 -0.16 -8.06
C GLN A 59 4.58 -0.28 -7.02
N LEU A 60 3.56 -1.04 -7.40
CA LEU A 60 2.41 -1.44 -6.60
C LEU A 60 2.36 -2.96 -6.55
N TRP A 61 2.27 -3.54 -5.37
CA TRP A 61 1.84 -4.91 -5.19
C TRP A 61 0.36 -4.95 -4.82
N VAL A 62 -0.40 -5.78 -5.53
CA VAL A 62 -1.79 -6.11 -5.21
C VAL A 62 -1.85 -7.57 -4.78
N GLY A 63 -2.30 -7.81 -3.56
CA GLY A 63 -2.51 -9.15 -3.05
C GLY A 63 -3.72 -9.21 -2.15
N GLN A 64 -3.69 -10.12 -1.20
CA GLN A 64 -4.83 -10.44 -0.35
C GLN A 64 -4.35 -10.67 1.08
N LEU A 65 -5.12 -10.15 2.03
CA LEU A 65 -4.94 -10.43 3.45
C LEU A 65 -5.95 -11.51 3.86
N SER A 66 -5.48 -12.58 4.51
CA SER A 66 -6.38 -13.49 5.23
C SER A 66 -6.84 -12.80 6.50
N GLY A 67 -8.14 -12.86 6.80
CA GLY A 67 -8.65 -12.30 8.04
C GLY A 67 -10.16 -12.22 8.09
N GLY A 68 -10.73 -12.82 9.14
CA GLY A 68 -12.07 -12.68 9.72
C GLY A 68 -13.31 -12.79 8.82
N ALA A 69 -14.40 -13.30 9.39
CA ALA A 69 -15.71 -13.15 8.76
C ALA A 69 -16.02 -11.65 8.57
N ASP A 70 -16.65 -11.31 7.45
CA ASP A 70 -17.19 -9.96 7.17
C ASP A 70 -16.17 -8.80 7.25
N GLY A 71 -14.91 -9.06 6.88
CA GLY A 71 -13.89 -8.03 6.74
C GLY A 71 -13.24 -7.57 8.07
N ALA A 72 -13.47 -8.31 9.15
CA ALA A 72 -12.79 -8.10 10.41
C ALA A 72 -11.32 -8.56 10.34
N PHE A 73 -10.39 -7.70 10.76
CA PHE A 73 -8.99 -8.08 10.87
C PHE A 73 -8.73 -8.84 12.18
N ASP A 74 -8.25 -10.09 12.09
CA ASP A 74 -7.76 -10.88 13.21
C ASP A 74 -6.23 -11.02 13.14
N PRO A 75 -5.47 -10.32 13.99
CA PRO A 75 -4.01 -10.37 14.00
C PRO A 75 -3.42 -11.77 14.21
N SER A 76 -4.15 -12.69 14.86
CA SER A 76 -3.63 -14.01 15.21
C SER A 76 -3.64 -15.00 14.05
N THR A 77 -4.52 -14.77 13.07
CA THR A 77 -4.72 -15.62 11.89
C THR A 77 -4.41 -14.92 10.57
N ALA A 78 -4.10 -13.62 10.63
CA ALA A 78 -3.77 -12.83 9.46
C ALA A 78 -2.46 -13.27 8.80
N ALA A 79 -2.48 -13.32 7.47
CA ALA A 79 -1.36 -13.63 6.62
C ALA A 79 -1.60 -13.04 5.23
N PHE A 80 -0.54 -12.63 4.56
CA PHE A 80 -0.64 -12.25 3.15
C PHE A 80 -0.56 -13.50 2.26
N THR A 81 -1.41 -13.57 1.25
CA THR A 81 -1.27 -14.60 0.20
C THR A 81 -0.45 -14.07 -0.97
N GLU A 82 -0.23 -14.92 -1.97
CA GLU A 82 0.36 -14.49 -3.24
C GLU A 82 -0.45 -13.36 -3.89
N GLY A 83 0.24 -12.56 -4.71
CA GLY A 83 -0.31 -11.40 -5.38
C GLY A 83 0.51 -11.05 -6.62
N LYS A 84 0.23 -9.89 -7.21
CA LYS A 84 0.86 -9.42 -8.44
C LYS A 84 1.49 -8.04 -8.24
N VAL A 85 2.69 -7.87 -8.77
CA VAL A 85 3.38 -6.58 -8.83
C VAL A 85 3.05 -5.90 -10.17
N TYR A 86 2.81 -4.59 -10.10
CA TYR A 86 2.53 -3.69 -11.19
C TYR A 86 3.50 -2.52 -11.12
N ASP A 87 3.97 -2.05 -12.28
CA ASP A 87 4.66 -0.77 -12.37
C ASP A 87 3.63 0.37 -12.44
N PHE A 88 3.93 1.49 -11.77
CA PHE A 88 3.23 2.73 -12.08
C PHE A 88 3.59 3.20 -13.49
N PRO A 89 2.71 3.97 -14.16
CA PRO A 89 2.94 4.39 -15.54
C PRO A 89 4.29 5.09 -15.72
N ARG A 90 5.01 4.73 -16.77
CA ARG A 90 6.31 5.30 -17.14
C ARG A 90 6.15 6.43 -18.15
N THR A 91 7.18 7.25 -18.36
CA THR A 91 7.15 8.33 -19.37
C THR A 91 6.93 7.75 -20.76
N SER A 92 6.24 8.52 -21.62
CA SER A 92 6.13 8.15 -23.04
C SER A 92 7.47 8.33 -23.73
N GLY A 93 7.88 7.34 -24.53
CA GLY A 93 9.14 7.36 -25.29
C GLY A 93 10.26 6.57 -24.62
N MET A 94 10.78 7.04 -23.48
CA MET A 94 11.96 6.44 -22.82
C MET A 94 11.62 5.42 -21.72
N CYS A 95 10.34 5.29 -21.34
CA CYS A 95 9.90 4.39 -20.28
C CYS A 95 10.55 4.70 -18.91
N ASP A 96 10.83 5.98 -18.65
CA ASP A 96 11.43 6.41 -17.39
C ASP A 96 10.41 6.41 -16.25
N VAL A 97 10.93 6.29 -15.02
CA VAL A 97 10.16 6.50 -13.80
C VAL A 97 9.65 7.95 -13.75
N GLN A 98 8.35 8.15 -13.52
CA GLN A 98 7.75 9.47 -13.26
C GLN A 98 6.97 9.53 -11.93
N TYR A 99 6.61 8.40 -11.33
CA TYR A 99 5.97 8.33 -10.00
C TYR A 99 7.00 7.96 -8.93
N CYS A 100 7.73 8.94 -8.43
CA CYS A 100 8.90 8.69 -7.60
C CYS A 100 8.61 8.65 -6.09
N ASN A 101 7.85 9.60 -5.55
CA ASN A 101 7.60 9.70 -4.10
C ASN A 101 6.14 9.36 -3.78
N ILE A 102 5.69 8.16 -4.15
CA ILE A 102 4.35 7.70 -3.81
C ILE A 102 4.30 7.48 -2.30
N GLU A 103 3.51 8.25 -1.57
CA GLU A 103 3.40 8.19 -0.09
C GLU A 103 1.99 7.88 0.40
N GLY A 104 1.02 7.75 -0.52
CA GLY A 104 -0.34 7.34 -0.20
C GLY A 104 -0.91 6.41 -1.25
N ILE A 105 -1.64 5.39 -0.79
CA ILE A 105 -2.43 4.50 -1.64
C ILE A 105 -3.74 4.19 -0.91
N HIS A 106 -4.85 4.21 -1.61
CA HIS A 106 -6.14 3.81 -1.05
C HIS A 106 -7.04 3.22 -2.13
N TRP A 107 -7.85 2.23 -1.76
CA TRP A 107 -8.86 1.66 -2.67
C TRP A 107 -10.03 2.62 -2.85
N VAL A 108 -10.46 2.84 -4.08
CA VAL A 108 -11.70 3.58 -4.35
C VAL A 108 -12.84 2.58 -4.38
N SER A 109 -13.62 2.51 -3.30
CA SER A 109 -14.81 1.67 -3.26
C SER A 109 -15.92 2.27 -4.12
N GLY A 110 -16.48 1.46 -5.04
CA GLY A 110 -17.66 1.81 -5.81
C GLY A 110 -18.95 1.35 -5.11
N SER A 111 -20.04 2.10 -5.27
CA SER A 111 -21.39 1.74 -4.79
C SER A 111 -22.04 0.54 -5.54
N LYS A 112 -21.34 -0.08 -6.49
CA LYS A 112 -21.86 -1.17 -7.33
C LYS A 112 -20.86 -2.33 -7.42
N ASP A 113 -20.40 -2.82 -6.27
CA ASP A 113 -20.02 -4.22 -6.14
C ASP A 113 -21.28 -5.05 -6.41
N ASN A 114 -21.55 -5.30 -7.68
CA ASN A 114 -22.63 -6.17 -8.13
C ASN A 114 -22.29 -7.59 -7.68
N ASN A 115 -22.64 -7.97 -6.44
CA ASN A 115 -22.87 -9.36 -6.00
C ASN A 115 -21.83 -10.42 -6.40
N VAL A 116 -20.58 -10.05 -6.70
CA VAL A 116 -19.48 -11.01 -6.84
C VAL A 116 -18.70 -10.96 -5.55
N GLN A 117 -19.10 -11.80 -4.60
CA GLN A 117 -18.22 -12.16 -3.49
C GLN A 117 -16.85 -12.52 -4.08
N ASN A 118 -15.79 -11.88 -3.58
CA ASN A 118 -14.38 -12.13 -3.92
C ASN A 118 -13.84 -11.52 -5.23
N ALA A 119 -14.51 -10.56 -5.87
CA ALA A 119 -13.88 -9.80 -6.95
C ALA A 119 -12.85 -8.79 -6.41
N LEU A 120 -11.69 -8.67 -7.07
CA LEU A 120 -10.70 -7.64 -6.74
C LEU A 120 -11.25 -6.25 -7.09
N PRO A 121 -11.13 -5.25 -6.19
CA PRO A 121 -11.44 -3.86 -6.53
C PRO A 121 -10.52 -3.36 -7.63
N GLN A 122 -11.05 -2.56 -8.55
CA GLN A 122 -10.32 -2.14 -9.75
C GLN A 122 -9.72 -0.74 -9.65
N MET A 123 -10.19 0.09 -8.72
CA MET A 123 -9.83 1.50 -8.67
C MET A 123 -8.99 1.83 -7.44
N LEU A 124 -7.91 2.57 -7.65
CA LEU A 124 -7.00 3.04 -6.62
C LEU A 124 -6.83 4.55 -6.74
N VAL A 125 -6.63 5.22 -5.61
CA VAL A 125 -6.08 6.57 -5.55
C VAL A 125 -4.67 6.49 -4.97
N ALA A 126 -3.71 7.14 -5.63
CA ALA A 126 -2.37 7.31 -5.08
C ALA A 126 -2.04 8.80 -4.93
N VAL A 127 -1.18 9.09 -3.95
CA VAL A 127 -0.67 10.44 -3.69
C VAL A 127 0.85 10.43 -3.78
N SER A 128 1.41 11.41 -4.47
CA SER A 128 2.84 11.64 -4.55
C SER A 128 3.25 12.88 -3.75
N ASP A 129 4.29 12.74 -2.94
CA ASP A 129 4.94 13.83 -2.22
C ASP A 129 5.97 14.56 -3.10
N LYS A 130 6.48 15.66 -2.57
CA LYS A 130 7.49 16.52 -3.14
C LYS A 130 8.74 15.76 -3.58
N MET A 131 9.12 15.93 -4.84
CA MET A 131 10.37 15.48 -5.44
C MET A 131 11.57 15.95 -4.59
N LYS A 132 12.50 15.04 -4.33
CA LYS A 132 13.70 15.34 -3.56
C LYS A 132 14.58 16.28 -4.39
N SER A 133 14.96 17.39 -3.76
CA SER A 133 15.72 18.47 -4.42
C SER A 133 17.21 18.14 -4.57
N LYS A 134 17.98 19.10 -5.13
CA LYS A 134 19.44 19.02 -5.31
C LYS A 134 19.89 17.88 -6.23
N GLY A 135 19.09 17.57 -7.27
CA GLY A 135 19.44 16.58 -8.29
C GLY A 135 19.45 15.13 -7.79
N ARG A 136 18.80 14.83 -6.66
CA ARG A 136 18.71 13.47 -6.11
C ARG A 136 17.78 12.54 -6.89
N GLN A 137 16.94 13.10 -7.75
CA GLN A 137 15.96 12.38 -8.55
C GLN A 137 15.95 12.91 -9.99
N ALA A 138 15.54 12.07 -10.94
CA ALA A 138 15.44 12.42 -12.35
C ALA A 138 14.36 13.49 -12.57
N ALA A 139 14.54 14.34 -13.60
CA ALA A 139 13.61 15.42 -13.91
C ALA A 139 12.18 14.92 -14.20
N SER A 140 12.03 13.68 -14.69
CA SER A 140 10.74 13.02 -14.91
C SER A 140 9.89 12.89 -13.65
N CYS A 141 10.50 12.89 -12.46
CA CYS A 141 9.77 12.89 -11.19
C CYS A 141 8.96 14.19 -10.97
N PHE A 142 9.31 15.28 -11.65
CA PHE A 142 8.60 16.56 -11.52
C PHE A 142 7.19 16.50 -12.13
N GLU A 143 6.98 15.64 -13.14
CA GLU A 143 5.71 15.52 -13.86
C GLU A 143 4.54 15.05 -12.98
N LYS A 144 4.86 14.28 -11.93
CA LYS A 144 3.89 13.77 -10.94
C LYS A 144 4.23 14.28 -9.56
N ASP A 145 4.93 15.41 -9.44
CA ASP A 145 5.26 16.01 -8.16
C ASP A 145 3.99 16.50 -7.44
N GLN A 146 3.94 16.35 -6.11
CA GLN A 146 2.89 16.90 -5.23
C GLN A 146 1.46 16.77 -5.78
N SER A 147 1.03 15.55 -6.16
CA SER A 147 -0.23 15.35 -6.87
C SER A 147 -0.99 14.09 -6.44
N MET A 148 -2.25 14.00 -6.85
CA MET A 148 -3.15 12.88 -6.56
C MET A 148 -3.66 12.30 -7.88
N HIS A 149 -3.70 10.97 -7.98
CA HIS A 149 -4.03 10.28 -9.22
C HIS A 149 -4.96 9.10 -8.97
N LEU A 150 -5.89 8.88 -9.89
CA LEU A 150 -6.74 7.70 -9.91
C LEU A 150 -6.20 6.70 -10.94
N PHE A 151 -6.14 5.43 -10.56
CA PHE A 151 -5.70 4.33 -11.41
C PHE A 151 -6.79 3.27 -11.50
N ALA A 152 -6.97 2.74 -12.70
CA ALA A 152 -7.70 1.51 -12.93
C ALA A 152 -6.68 0.38 -13.12
N LEU A 153 -6.82 -0.69 -12.35
CA LEU A 153 -6.08 -1.94 -12.58
C LEU A 153 -6.59 -2.63 -13.86
N PRO A 154 -5.70 -3.33 -14.60
CA PRO A 154 -6.06 -4.03 -15.83
C PRO A 154 -6.92 -5.28 -15.58
#